data_AF-A0A975UFC7-F1
#
_entry.id   AF-A0A975UFC7-F1
#
_cell.length_a   1.000
_cell.length_b   1.000
_cell.length_c   1.000
_cell.angle_alpha   90.00
_cell.angle_beta   90.00
_cell.angle_gamma   90.00
#
_symmetry.space_group_name_H-M   'P 1'
#
loop_
_entity.id
_entity.type
_entity.pdbx_description
1 polymer ?
#
loop_
_entity_poly.entity_id
_entity_poly.type
_entity_poly.pdbx_seq_one_letter_code
_entity_poly.pdbx_strand_id
1 'polypeptide(L)'
;HYLFMLIAMAGIFTTALLCMRQTNLKALIAVSSVSHMNLVVAAALMQTPWSYLGAVVMMIADGLTSSALFCLANTTNERTNSRTMILLLGGMLLLPLVT
;
A
#
# COMPACT_ATOMS: atom_id res chain seq x y z
N HIS A 1 -1.07 26.90 -0.73
CA HIS A 1 -0.96 25.66 -1.54
C HIS A 1 0.34 24.91 -1.32
N TYR A 2 1.52 25.54 -1.42
CA TYR A 2 2.81 24.85 -1.25
C TYR A 2 3.00 24.12 0.08
N LEU A 3 2.56 24.72 1.21
CA LEU A 3 2.67 24.08 2.53
C LEU A 3 1.89 22.74 2.59
N PHE A 4 0.65 22.72 2.09
CA PHE A 4 -0.18 21.50 2.07
C PHE A 4 0.41 20.41 1.16
N MET A 5 0.98 20.80 0.03
CA MET A 5 1.67 19.87 -0.88
C MET A 5 2.92 19.28 -0.23
N LEU A 6 3.69 20.09 0.49
CA LEU A 6 4.90 19.64 1.20
C LEU A 6 4.55 18.68 2.34
N ILE A 7 3.47 18.95 3.10
CA ILE A 7 2.95 18.03 4.12
C ILE A 7 2.50 16.71 3.49
N ALA A 8 1.77 16.74 2.38
CA ALA A 8 1.33 15.52 1.70
C ALA A 8 2.52 14.68 1.21
N MET A 9 3.52 15.31 0.59
CA MET A 9 4.75 14.64 0.14
C MET A 9 5.57 14.08 1.31
N ALA A 10 5.70 14.83 2.41
CA ALA A 10 6.35 14.34 3.63
C ALA A 10 5.58 13.15 4.24
N GLY A 11 4.25 13.17 4.19
CA GLY A 11 3.38 12.06 4.60
C GLY A 11 3.63 10.79 3.78
N ILE A 12 3.77 10.91 2.45
CA ILE A 12 4.11 9.78 1.57
C ILE A 12 5.48 9.21 1.96
N PHE A 13 6.49 10.05 2.14
CA PHE A 13 7.85 9.61 2.45
C PHE A 13 7.95 8.93 3.83
N THR A 14 7.34 9.51 4.86
CA THR A 14 7.36 8.97 6.23
C THR A 14 6.61 7.64 6.33
N THR A 15 5.47 7.50 5.67
CA THR A 15 4.71 6.25 5.62
C THR A 15 5.44 5.17 4.83
N ALA A 16 6.13 5.51 3.73
CA ALA A 16 6.95 4.57 2.98
C ALA A 16 8.12 4.02 3.82
N LEU A 17 8.79 4.89 4.60
CA LEU A 17 9.84 4.46 5.52
C LEU A 17 9.29 3.58 6.65
N LEU A 18 8.11 3.90 7.19
CA LEU A 18 7.47 3.09 8.23
C LEU A 18 7.08 1.70 7.68
N CYS A 19 6.59 1.64 6.44
CA CYS A 19 6.28 0.40 5.74
C CYS A 19 7.51 -0.52 5.65
N MET A 20 8.69 0.01 5.28
CA MET A 20 9.93 -0.79 5.23
C MET A 20 10.35 -1.38 6.58
N ARG A 21 9.93 -0.78 7.70
CA ARG A 21 10.28 -1.24 9.06
C ARG A 21 9.29 -2.23 9.63
N GLN A 22 8.14 -2.41 8.99
CA GLN A 22 7.12 -3.29 9.50
C GLN A 22 7.43 -4.74 9.20
N THR A 23 7.85 -5.44 10.27
CA THR A 23 7.30 -6.77 10.49
C THR A 23 5.79 -6.64 10.73
N ASN A 24 5.07 -7.74 10.48
CA ASN A 24 3.62 -7.90 10.46
C ASN A 24 2.92 -7.46 9.16
N LEU A 25 2.44 -8.47 8.43
CA LEU A 25 1.69 -8.35 7.18
C LEU A 25 0.44 -7.46 7.27
N LYS A 26 -0.38 -7.65 8.30
CA LYS A 26 -1.59 -6.81 8.49
C LYS A 26 -1.24 -5.34 8.71
N ALA A 27 -0.15 -5.07 9.44
CA ALA A 27 0.33 -3.70 9.67
C ALA A 27 0.96 -3.09 8.40
N LEU A 28 1.71 -3.89 7.63
CA LEU A 28 2.29 -3.51 6.34
C LEU A 28 1.23 -3.07 5.34
N ILE A 29 0.14 -3.85 5.20
CA ILE A 29 -0.99 -3.52 4.32
C ILE A 29 -1.68 -2.22 4.79
N ALA A 30 -1.86 -2.06 6.11
CA ALA A 30 -2.48 -0.86 6.65
C ALA A 30 -1.64 0.41 6.46
N VAL A 31 -0.31 0.34 6.58
CA VAL A 31 0.54 1.53 6.43
C VAL A 31 0.87 1.86 4.98
N SER A 32 0.90 0.87 4.09
CA SER A 32 1.00 1.12 2.64
C SER A 32 -0.24 1.83 2.09
N SER A 33 -1.46 1.47 2.50
CA SER A 33 -2.68 2.17 2.08
C SER A 33 -2.74 3.63 2.56
N VAL A 34 -2.21 3.93 3.75
CA VAL A 34 -2.06 5.33 4.21
C VAL A 34 -1.15 6.15 3.28
N SER A 35 -0.09 5.54 2.73
CA SER A 35 0.78 6.19 1.74
C SER A 35 0.04 6.49 0.43
N HIS A 36 -0.75 5.54 -0.07
CA HIS A 36 -1.56 5.72 -1.28
C HIS A 36 -2.64 6.80 -1.09
N MET A 37 -3.29 6.87 0.06
CA MET A 37 -4.25 7.93 0.36
C MET A 37 -3.61 9.32 0.44
N ASN A 38 -2.36 9.43 0.94
CA ASN A 38 -1.62 10.70 0.89
C ASN A 38 -1.33 11.15 -0.55
N LEU A 39 -1.13 10.21 -1.50
CA LEU A 39 -0.99 10.55 -2.92
C LEU A 39 -2.33 11.06 -3.51
N VAL A 40 -3.45 10.46 -3.12
CA VAL A 40 -4.80 10.94 -3.51
C VAL A 40 -5.04 12.37 -3.00
N VAL A 41 -4.64 12.68 -1.77
CA VAL A 41 -4.73 14.05 -1.21
C VAL A 41 -3.83 15.02 -1.98
N ALA A 42 -2.58 14.63 -2.30
CA ALA A 42 -1.67 15.44 -3.11
C ALA A 42 -2.25 15.71 -4.51
N ALA A 43 -2.89 14.71 -5.13
CA ALA A 43 -3.58 14.84 -6.41
C ALA A 43 -4.78 15.78 -6.32
N ALA A 44 -5.63 15.65 -5.30
CA ALA A 44 -6.77 16.55 -5.09
C ALA A 44 -6.35 18.03 -4.93
N LEU A 45 -5.17 18.29 -4.36
CA LEU A 45 -4.62 19.63 -4.20
C LEU A 45 -4.11 20.27 -5.52
N MET A 46 -3.85 19.47 -6.57
CA MET A 46 -3.42 19.98 -7.88
C MET A 46 -4.57 20.58 -8.70
N GLN A 47 -5.83 20.27 -8.36
CA GLN A 47 -7.05 20.81 -9.00
C GLN A 47 -7.10 20.72 -10.54
N THR A 48 -6.36 19.78 -11.14
CA THR A 48 -6.43 19.53 -12.58
C THR A 48 -7.37 18.35 -12.88
N PRO A 49 -8.09 18.36 -14.01
CA PRO A 49 -9.00 17.26 -14.36
C PRO A 49 -8.28 15.91 -14.47
N TRP A 50 -7.03 15.92 -14.96
CA TRP A 50 -6.17 14.75 -15.01
C TRP A 50 -5.82 14.19 -13.63
N SER A 51 -5.61 15.07 -12.65
CA SER A 51 -5.27 14.66 -11.29
C SER A 51 -6.46 14.02 -10.57
N TYR A 52 -7.68 14.53 -10.79
CA TYR A 52 -8.89 13.89 -10.26
C TYR A 52 -9.13 12.51 -10.89
N LEU A 53 -8.95 12.36 -12.20
CA LEU A 53 -9.03 11.04 -12.86
C LEU A 53 -8.00 10.07 -12.29
N GLY A 54 -6.75 10.51 -12.13
CA GLY A 54 -5.68 9.70 -11.52
C GLY A 54 -5.99 9.30 -10.07
N ALA A 55 -6.54 10.22 -9.28
CA ALA A 55 -6.95 9.96 -7.90
C ALA A 55 -8.04 8.89 -7.81
N VAL A 56 -9.05 8.95 -8.68
CA VAL A 56 -10.14 7.95 -8.73
C VAL A 56 -9.61 6.57 -9.12
N VAL A 57 -8.76 6.50 -10.15
CA VAL A 57 -8.13 5.23 -10.56
C VAL A 57 -7.30 4.65 -9.42
N MET A 58 -6.56 5.48 -8.71
CA MET A 58 -5.74 5.05 -7.58
C MET A 58 -6.57 4.51 -6.41
N MET A 59 -7.70 5.15 -6.07
CA MET A 59 -8.59 4.65 -5.01
C MET A 59 -9.18 3.28 -5.35
N ILE A 60 -9.58 3.08 -6.62
CA ILE A 60 -10.11 1.79 -7.07
C ILE A 60 -9.01 0.73 -7.02
N ALA A 61 -7.83 1.04 -7.54
CA ALA A 61 -6.68 0.15 -7.52
C ALA A 61 -6.33 -0.25 -6.08
N ASP A 62 -6.16 0.71 -5.18
CA ASP A 62 -5.81 0.49 -3.77
C ASP A 62 -6.82 -0.43 -3.06
N GLY A 63 -8.12 -0.23 -3.30
CA GLY A 63 -9.17 -1.10 -2.76
C GLY A 63 -9.09 -2.55 -3.26
N LEU A 64 -8.80 -2.74 -4.55
CA LEU A 64 -8.63 -4.07 -5.14
C LEU A 64 -7.34 -4.76 -4.62
N THR A 65 -6.21 -4.04 -4.55
CA THR A 65 -4.96 -4.59 -4.03
C THR A 65 -5.05 -4.92 -2.54
N SER A 66 -5.64 -4.04 -1.73
CA SER A 66 -5.79 -4.28 -0.29
C SER A 66 -6.64 -5.52 -0.01
N SER A 67 -7.77 -5.69 -0.70
CA SER A 67 -8.62 -6.88 -0.54
C SER A 67 -7.92 -8.17 -0.98
N ALA A 68 -7.20 -8.16 -2.11
CA ALA A 68 -6.39 -9.30 -2.55
C ALA A 68 -5.28 -9.66 -1.55
N LEU A 69 -4.56 -8.67 -1.02
CA LEU A 69 -3.51 -8.84 -0.01
C LEU A 69 -4.08 -9.36 1.32
N PHE A 70 -5.25 -8.89 1.74
CA PHE A 70 -5.92 -9.42 2.93
C PHE A 70 -6.39 -10.87 2.74
N CYS A 71 -6.93 -11.21 1.56
CA CYS A 71 -7.31 -12.57 1.23
C CYS A 71 -6.09 -13.50 1.25
N LEU A 72 -4.98 -13.08 0.59
CA LEU A 72 -3.73 -13.83 0.58
C LEU A 72 -3.10 -13.96 1.98
N ALA A 73 -3.14 -12.89 2.78
CA ALA A 73 -2.70 -12.94 4.16
C ALA A 73 -3.54 -13.93 4.99
N ASN A 74 -4.84 -14.04 4.74
CA ASN A 74 -5.68 -15.00 5.44
C ASN A 74 -5.34 -16.46 5.07
N THR A 75 -5.24 -16.77 3.77
CA THR A 75 -4.93 -18.13 3.30
C THR A 75 -3.52 -18.59 3.72
N THR A 76 -2.55 -17.68 3.73
CA THR A 76 -1.19 -17.97 4.22
C THR A 76 -1.14 -18.18 5.74
N ASN A 77 -1.97 -17.47 6.52
CA ASN A 77 -2.09 -17.71 7.96
C ASN A 77 -2.75 -19.07 8.26
N GLU A 78 -3.80 -19.44 7.53
CA GLU A 78 -4.48 -20.74 7.67
C GLU A 78 -3.55 -21.91 7.31
N ARG A 79 -2.69 -21.75 6.31
CA ARG A 79 -1.77 -22.81 5.86
C ARG A 79 -0.52 -22.94 6.71
N THR A 80 -0.01 -21.85 7.30
CA THR A 80 1.33 -21.85 7.91
C THR A 80 1.33 -21.75 9.44
N ASN A 81 0.19 -21.46 10.08
CA ASN A 81 -0.09 -21.51 11.53
C ASN A 81 1.02 -21.04 12.52
N SER A 82 2.05 -20.29 12.09
CA SER A 82 2.96 -19.49 12.93
C SER A 82 4.01 -18.71 12.11
N ARG A 83 3.91 -17.38 12.15
CA ARG A 83 5.02 -16.41 12.25
C ARG A 83 6.29 -16.57 11.36
N THR A 84 6.17 -16.51 10.04
CA THR A 84 7.38 -16.30 9.19
C THR A 84 7.16 -15.21 8.13
N MET A 85 7.08 -13.96 8.56
CA MET A 85 7.01 -12.79 7.64
C MET A 85 8.23 -12.72 6.69
N ILE A 86 9.39 -13.24 7.10
CA ILE A 86 10.60 -13.35 6.28
C ILE A 86 10.35 -14.21 5.02
N LEU A 87 9.52 -15.27 5.11
CA LEU A 87 9.19 -16.12 3.96
C LEU A 87 8.43 -15.34 2.88
N LEU A 88 7.66 -14.31 3.27
CA LEU A 88 6.94 -13.45 2.33
C LEU A 88 7.80 -12.30 1.77
N LEU A 89 8.84 -11.87 2.49
CA LEU A 89 9.84 -10.93 1.94
C LEU A 89 10.54 -11.53 0.69
N GLY A 90 10.61 -12.86 0.57
CA GLY A 90 11.03 -13.59 -0.63
C GLY A 90 9.92 -13.99 -1.61
N GLY A 91 8.64 -13.84 -1.23
CA GLY A 91 7.48 -14.28 -2.04
C GLY A 91 7.21 -13.42 -3.27
N MET A 92 7.70 -12.18 -3.31
CA MET A 92 7.59 -11.30 -4.49
C MET A 92 8.64 -11.53 -5.57
N LEU A 93 9.54 -12.51 -5.40
CA LEU A 93 10.24 -13.12 -6.54
C LEU A 93 9.50 -14.38 -7.06
N LEU A 94 8.53 -14.90 -6.30
CA LEU A 94 8.11 -16.31 -6.32
C LEU A 94 6.73 -16.55 -6.96
N LEU A 95 6.38 -15.76 -7.98
CA LEU A 95 5.15 -15.90 -8.78
C LEU A 95 5.33 -16.27 -10.28
N PRO A 96 6.37 -17.01 -10.74
CA PRO A 96 6.51 -17.39 -12.15
C PRO A 96 5.58 -18.57 -12.54
N LEU A 97 4.26 -18.32 -12.51
CA LEU A 97 3.15 -19.20 -12.92
C LEU A 97 2.95 -20.52 -12.11
N VAL A 98 3.91 -20.93 -11.28
CA VAL A 98 3.86 -22.04 -10.30
C VAL A 98 2.51 -22.07 -9.56
N THR A 99 1.73 -23.15 -9.49
CA THR A 99 1.94 -24.63 -9.57
C THR A 99 2.58 -25.26 -8.33
#